data_AF-A0A4S2EQZ0-F1
#
_entry.id   AF-A0A4S2EQZ0-F1
#
_cell.length_a   1.000
_cell.length_b   1.000
_cell.length_c   1.000
_cell.angle_alpha   90.00
_cell.angle_beta   90.00
_cell.angle_gamma   90.00
#
_symmetry.space_group_name_H-M   'P 1'
#
loop_
_entity.id
_entity.type
_entity.pdbx_description
1 polymer ?
#
loop_
_entity_poly.entity_id
_entity_poly.type
_entity_poly.pdbx_seq_one_letter_code
_entity_poly.pdbx_strand_id
1 'polypeptide(L)'
;MANVASVNDTIIKKLDFYYKGNHYVSDYSSLNDSIVEIFDEEVRSLYFSLSDSSQVVTYIHPEGYIEYFDNLDMMRSSLEEEEPNRIATRDLSIMQKYGRFYLYDDDGFSGRMIIVEEFGGFVVSHLKSYKTALGETANFNDKTTALKIELGSDNLYYKFWEDDHFSGRCLVLRTTGGRAEIRNLKDYPLAGSSKSWNDRITSISIDDKL
;
A
#
# COMPACT_ATOMS: atom_id res chain seq x y z
N MET A 1 11.11 25.53 -37.23
CA MET A 1 10.29 24.58 -36.46
C MET A 1 10.80 24.64 -35.03
N ALA A 2 10.02 25.23 -34.13
CA ALA A 2 10.41 25.34 -32.72
C ALA A 2 10.04 24.03 -32.02
N ASN A 3 11.04 23.36 -31.44
CA ASN A 3 10.82 22.33 -30.43
C ASN A 3 10.25 23.01 -29.19
N VAL A 4 8.96 22.79 -28.94
CA VAL A 4 8.34 23.16 -27.66
C VAL A 4 8.82 22.13 -26.65
N ALA A 5 9.65 22.56 -25.71
CA ALA A 5 10.04 21.78 -24.55
C ALA A 5 8.77 21.33 -23.81
N SER A 6 8.71 20.06 -23.39
CA SER A 6 7.61 19.57 -22.56
C SER A 6 7.62 20.36 -21.25
N VAL A 7 6.53 21.08 -20.99
CA VAL A 7 6.34 21.70 -19.68
C VAL A 7 6.07 20.55 -18.71
N ASN A 8 7.09 20.20 -17.94
CA ASN A 8 6.97 19.36 -16.78
C ASN A 8 6.30 20.21 -15.69
N ASP A 9 4.97 20.31 -15.75
CA ASP A 9 4.20 21.08 -14.78
C ASP A 9 4.26 20.40 -13.42
N THR A 10 4.83 21.09 -12.45
CA THR A 10 4.75 20.71 -11.04
C THR A 10 3.29 20.79 -10.60
N ILE A 11 2.75 19.72 -10.03
CA ILE A 11 1.37 19.64 -9.54
C ILE A 11 1.37 19.84 -8.02
N ILE A 12 0.45 20.67 -7.53
CA ILE A 12 0.21 20.82 -6.10
C ILE A 12 -0.80 19.77 -5.63
N LYS A 13 -0.43 19.03 -4.58
CA LYS A 13 -1.22 17.99 -3.95
C LYS A 13 -1.26 18.21 -2.43
N LYS A 14 -2.16 17.50 -1.76
CA LYS A 14 -2.30 17.53 -0.31
C LYS A 14 -1.66 16.28 0.31
N LEU A 15 -0.80 16.48 1.31
CA LEU A 15 -0.28 15.46 2.21
C LEU A 15 -1.10 15.52 3.50
N ASP A 16 -1.78 14.44 3.84
CA ASP A 16 -2.75 14.36 4.95
C ASP A 16 -2.60 13.00 5.62
N PHE A 17 -2.05 12.96 6.83
CA PHE A 17 -1.72 11.71 7.51
C PHE A 17 -1.71 11.85 9.03
N TYR A 18 -1.80 10.70 9.70
CA TYR A 18 -1.61 10.57 11.14
C TYR A 18 -0.26 9.96 11.47
N TYR A 19 0.34 10.39 12.57
CA TYR A 19 1.54 9.77 13.13
C TYR A 19 1.57 9.96 14.64
N LYS A 20 1.72 8.85 15.38
CA LYS A 20 1.73 8.85 16.87
C LYS A 20 0.54 9.60 17.48
N GLY A 21 -0.66 9.35 16.93
CA GLY A 21 -1.92 9.96 17.39
C GLY A 21 -2.13 11.44 17.03
N ASN A 22 -1.18 12.07 16.32
CA ASN A 22 -1.32 13.46 15.87
C ASN A 22 -1.63 13.52 14.38
N HIS A 23 -2.44 14.51 13.98
CA HIS A 23 -2.84 14.75 12.60
C HIS A 23 -1.95 15.81 11.95
N TYR A 24 -1.37 15.50 10.80
CA TYR A 24 -0.47 16.36 10.05
C TYR A 24 -1.00 16.61 8.64
N VAL A 25 -1.03 17.88 8.26
CA VAL A 25 -1.55 18.31 6.96
C VAL A 25 -0.64 19.36 6.34
N SER A 26 -0.27 19.17 5.08
CA SER A 26 0.47 20.16 4.31
C SER A 26 0.19 20.03 2.83
N ASP A 27 0.30 21.13 2.09
CA ASP A 27 0.39 21.08 0.64
C ASP A 27 1.82 20.76 0.22
N TYR A 28 1.96 20.01 -0.87
CA TYR A 28 3.25 19.68 -1.45
C TYR A 28 3.22 19.81 -2.97
N SER A 29 4.37 20.14 -3.52
CA SER A 29 4.60 20.18 -4.96
C SER A 29 5.22 18.86 -5.41
N SER A 30 4.74 18.33 -6.54
CA SER A 30 5.19 17.07 -7.11
C SER A 30 5.54 17.22 -8.57
N LEU A 31 6.62 16.58 -8.99
CA LEU A 31 6.99 16.40 -10.38
C LEU A 31 6.94 14.90 -10.69
N ASN A 32 6.02 14.50 -11.56
CA ASN A 32 5.66 13.10 -11.81
C ASN A 32 5.20 12.38 -10.53
N ASP A 33 5.96 11.35 -10.12
CA ASP A 33 5.75 10.52 -8.93
C ASP A 33 6.56 11.03 -7.71
N SER A 34 7.24 12.16 -7.85
CA SER A 34 8.23 12.63 -6.88
C SER A 34 7.79 13.93 -6.21
N ILE A 35 7.73 13.92 -4.88
CA ILE A 35 7.61 15.11 -4.03
C ILE A 35 8.87 15.96 -4.22
N VAL A 36 8.68 17.20 -4.64
CA VAL A 36 9.73 18.20 -4.81
C VAL A 36 9.88 19.03 -3.53
N GLU A 37 8.75 19.45 -2.95
CA GLU A 37 8.73 20.29 -1.75
C GLU A 37 7.45 20.05 -0.96
N ILE A 38 7.55 19.96 0.36
CA ILE A 38 6.43 20.03 1.31
C ILE A 38 6.49 21.43 1.93
N PHE A 39 5.40 22.20 1.85
CA PHE A 39 5.42 23.63 2.15
C PHE A 39 5.43 23.94 3.64
N ASP A 40 4.92 23.06 4.48
CA ASP A 40 5.01 23.18 5.92
C ASP A 40 6.32 22.57 6.43
N GLU A 41 7.16 23.36 7.11
CA GLU A 41 8.48 22.93 7.56
C GLU A 41 8.43 21.86 8.66
N GLU A 42 7.44 21.92 9.55
CA GLU A 42 7.25 20.93 10.61
C GLU A 42 6.84 19.59 9.99
N VAL A 43 5.83 19.61 9.12
CA VAL A 43 5.37 18.41 8.41
C VAL A 43 6.47 17.85 7.53
N ARG A 44 7.23 18.69 6.81
CA ARG A 44 8.38 18.28 5.98
C ARG A 44 9.45 17.57 6.81
N SER A 45 9.85 18.19 7.92
CA SER A 45 10.92 17.65 8.78
C SER A 45 10.51 16.32 9.40
N LEU A 46 9.27 16.23 9.89
CA LEU A 46 8.70 14.99 10.39
C LEU A 46 8.63 13.92 9.30
N TYR A 47 8.02 14.25 8.16
CA TYR A 47 7.81 13.29 7.07
C TYR A 47 9.11 12.69 6.56
N PHE A 48 10.16 13.50 6.39
CA PHE A 48 11.46 12.98 5.97
C PHE A 48 12.23 12.28 7.10
N SER A 49 12.02 12.61 8.38
CA SER A 49 12.63 11.86 9.49
C SER A 49 12.24 10.38 9.54
N LEU A 50 11.07 10.03 8.96
CA LEU A 50 10.63 8.63 8.83
C LEU A 50 11.54 7.81 7.90
N SER A 51 12.42 8.44 7.12
CA SER A 51 13.40 7.74 6.26
C SER A 51 14.39 6.89 7.05
N ASP A 52 14.59 7.24 8.32
CA ASP A 52 15.59 6.62 9.19
C ASP A 52 15.18 5.21 9.61
N SER A 53 13.91 4.84 9.46
CA SER A 53 13.41 3.48 9.67
C SER A 53 13.15 2.77 8.34
N SER A 54 13.85 1.67 8.09
CA SER A 54 13.57 0.79 6.94
C SER A 54 12.29 -0.04 7.11
N GLN A 55 11.59 0.09 8.24
CA GLN A 55 10.44 -0.72 8.61
C GLN A 55 9.13 0.08 8.71
N VAL A 56 9.14 1.35 8.26
CA VAL A 56 7.95 2.21 8.31
C VAL A 56 6.77 1.52 7.63
N VAL A 57 5.63 1.56 8.32
CA VAL A 57 4.36 1.02 7.86
C VAL A 57 3.48 2.16 7.41
N THR A 58 2.90 2.04 6.22
CA THR A 58 1.79 2.86 5.74
C THR A 58 0.51 2.09 5.97
N TYR A 59 -0.34 2.52 6.90
CA TYR A 59 -1.63 1.90 7.15
C TYR A 59 -2.75 2.74 6.53
N ILE A 60 -3.59 2.10 5.71
CA ILE A 60 -4.80 2.69 5.15
C ILE A 60 -5.96 2.21 5.99
N HIS A 61 -6.54 3.12 6.77
CA HIS A 61 -7.72 2.85 7.57
C HIS A 61 -8.95 2.59 6.68
N PRO A 62 -9.96 1.82 7.15
CA PRO A 62 -11.19 1.57 6.40
C PRO A 62 -11.91 2.84 5.91
N GLU A 63 -11.79 3.95 6.65
CA GLU A 63 -12.34 5.26 6.32
C GLU A 63 -11.55 5.99 5.22
N GLY A 64 -10.38 5.47 4.83
CA GLY A 64 -9.57 5.93 3.72
C GLY A 64 -8.45 6.91 4.09
N TYR A 65 -8.27 7.25 5.37
CA TYR A 65 -7.15 8.07 5.80
C TYR A 65 -5.88 7.23 6.01
N ILE A 66 -4.73 7.89 5.95
CA ILE A 66 -3.41 7.26 6.06
C ILE A 66 -2.85 7.53 7.46
N GLU A 67 -2.28 6.49 8.06
CA GLU A 67 -1.47 6.60 9.27
C GLU A 67 -0.12 5.90 9.07
N TYR A 68 0.95 6.54 9.55
CA TYR A 68 2.28 5.96 9.53
C TYR A 68 2.66 5.41 10.91
N PHE A 69 3.37 4.28 10.91
CA PHE A 69 3.94 3.68 12.11
C PHE A 69 5.41 3.37 11.91
N ASP A 70 6.20 3.47 12.98
CA ASP A 70 7.65 3.21 12.93
C ASP A 70 7.98 1.76 12.51
N ASN A 71 7.08 0.81 12.83
CA ASN A 71 7.14 -0.61 12.47
C ASN A 71 5.76 -1.30 12.67
N LEU A 72 5.66 -2.56 12.28
CA LEU A 72 4.44 -3.36 12.42
C LEU A 72 4.02 -3.58 13.88
N ASP A 73 4.95 -3.73 14.82
CA ASP A 73 4.61 -3.96 16.23
C ASP A 73 3.89 -2.74 16.82
N MET A 74 4.38 -1.53 16.51
CA MET A 74 3.74 -0.28 16.91
C MET A 74 2.35 -0.10 16.30
N MET A 75 2.18 -0.44 15.01
CA MET A 75 0.86 -0.48 14.38
C MET A 75 -0.06 -1.45 15.12
N ARG A 76 0.45 -2.65 15.43
CA ARG A 76 -0.34 -3.69 16.07
C ARG A 76 -0.85 -3.27 17.44
N SER A 77 0.06 -2.79 18.29
CA SER A 77 -0.30 -2.29 19.62
C SER A 77 -1.33 -1.15 19.56
N SER A 78 -1.17 -0.20 18.62
CA SER A 78 -2.12 0.91 18.45
C SER A 78 -3.53 0.42 18.10
N LEU A 79 -3.63 -0.54 17.18
CA LEU A 79 -4.93 -1.06 16.72
C LEU A 79 -5.59 -2.01 17.73
N GLU A 80 -4.81 -2.72 18.55
CA GLU A 80 -5.34 -3.56 19.65
C GLU A 80 -6.01 -2.72 20.74
N GLU A 81 -5.46 -1.53 21.03
CA GLU A 81 -6.05 -0.59 21.99
C GLU A 81 -7.40 -0.03 21.51
N GLU A 82 -7.57 0.14 20.19
CA GLU A 82 -8.77 0.69 19.57
C GLU A 82 -9.92 -0.34 19.42
N GLU A 83 -9.61 -1.61 19.16
CA GLU A 83 -10.60 -2.68 18.92
C GLU A 83 -10.44 -3.89 19.88
N PRO A 84 -10.63 -3.75 21.21
CA PRO A 84 -10.35 -4.80 22.19
C PRO A 84 -11.30 -6.03 22.11
N ASN A 85 -12.43 -5.93 21.39
CA ASN A 85 -13.46 -6.97 21.31
C ASN A 85 -13.68 -7.47 19.88
N ARG A 86 -12.70 -8.17 19.31
CA ARG A 86 -12.88 -8.89 18.04
C ARG A 86 -13.49 -10.28 18.27
N ILE A 87 -14.66 -10.51 17.66
CA ILE A 87 -15.30 -11.84 17.65
C ILE A 87 -14.48 -12.76 16.75
N ALA A 88 -14.08 -13.92 17.27
CA ALA A 88 -13.37 -14.95 16.52
C ALA A 88 -14.10 -15.28 15.20
N THR A 89 -13.36 -15.28 14.09
CA THR A 89 -13.90 -15.63 12.77
C THR A 89 -14.42 -17.08 12.78
N ARG A 90 -15.63 -17.29 12.23
CA ARG A 90 -16.18 -18.62 11.93
C ARG A 90 -15.24 -19.39 10.99
N ASP A 91 -15.31 -20.73 11.01
CA ASP A 91 -14.64 -21.62 10.04
C ASP A 91 -15.11 -21.28 8.61
N LEU A 92 -14.38 -20.39 7.95
CA LEU A 92 -14.55 -20.03 6.54
C LEU A 92 -13.59 -20.87 5.70
N SER A 93 -13.97 -21.15 4.44
CA SER A 93 -13.02 -21.74 3.49
C SER A 93 -11.81 -20.80 3.27
N ILE A 94 -10.64 -21.34 2.90
CA ILE A 94 -9.41 -20.56 2.68
C ILE A 94 -9.65 -19.36 1.75
N MET A 95 -10.40 -19.56 0.65
CA MET A 95 -10.78 -18.48 -0.27
C MET A 95 -11.67 -17.41 0.38
N GLN A 96 -12.66 -17.81 1.17
CA GLN A 96 -13.52 -16.87 1.90
C GLN A 96 -12.79 -16.17 3.04
N LYS A 97 -11.68 -16.75 3.51
CA LYS A 97 -10.84 -16.15 4.53
C LYS A 97 -9.96 -15.07 3.92
N TYR A 98 -9.16 -15.40 2.90
CA TYR A 98 -8.08 -14.53 2.41
C TYR A 98 -8.42 -13.68 1.19
N GLY A 99 -9.53 -13.97 0.50
CA GLY A 99 -9.91 -13.25 -0.71
C GLY A 99 -9.04 -13.57 -1.92
N ARG A 100 -9.31 -12.84 -3.01
CA ARG A 100 -8.62 -12.89 -4.29
C ARG A 100 -8.02 -11.53 -4.58
N PHE A 101 -6.77 -11.52 -5.01
CA PHE A 101 -6.03 -10.30 -5.30
C PHE A 101 -5.86 -10.18 -6.80
N TYR A 102 -6.17 -8.99 -7.31
CA TYR A 102 -5.93 -8.61 -8.70
C TYR A 102 -4.91 -7.48 -8.67
N LEU A 103 -3.73 -7.73 -9.25
CA LEU A 103 -2.66 -6.74 -9.34
C LEU A 103 -2.52 -6.30 -10.79
N TYR A 104 -2.47 -5.00 -11.00
CA TYR A 104 -2.44 -4.35 -12.31
C TYR A 104 -1.15 -3.55 -12.46
N ASP A 105 -0.52 -3.60 -13.64
CA ASP A 105 0.71 -2.85 -13.92
C ASP A 105 0.50 -1.46 -14.55
N ASP A 106 -0.76 -1.03 -14.63
CA ASP A 106 -1.13 0.34 -14.97
C ASP A 106 -2.31 0.82 -14.10
N ASP A 107 -2.39 2.15 -13.95
CA ASP A 107 -3.31 2.81 -13.05
C ASP A 107 -4.77 2.58 -13.48
N GLY A 108 -5.72 2.74 -12.56
CA GLY A 108 -7.15 2.64 -12.89
C GLY A 108 -7.62 1.24 -13.28
N PHE A 109 -6.89 0.20 -12.85
CA PHE A 109 -7.16 -1.22 -13.14
C PHE A 109 -7.00 -1.57 -14.63
N SER A 110 -5.93 -1.07 -15.24
CA SER A 110 -5.63 -1.29 -16.65
C SER A 110 -4.29 -2.02 -16.83
N GLY A 111 -3.82 -2.15 -18.07
CA GLY A 111 -2.59 -2.89 -18.38
C GLY A 111 -2.72 -4.41 -18.25
N ARG A 112 -1.60 -5.06 -17.94
CA ARG A 112 -1.54 -6.50 -17.62
C ARG A 112 -2.06 -6.68 -16.20
N MET A 113 -2.73 -7.81 -16.00
CA MET A 113 -3.26 -8.20 -14.70
C MET A 113 -2.84 -9.62 -14.38
N ILE A 114 -2.41 -9.81 -13.12
CA ILE A 114 -2.23 -11.13 -12.52
C ILE A 114 -3.26 -11.33 -11.42
N ILE A 115 -3.73 -12.56 -11.29
CA ILE A 115 -4.55 -12.99 -10.17
C ILE A 115 -3.64 -13.77 -9.24
N VAL A 116 -3.50 -13.29 -8.01
CA VAL A 116 -2.80 -14.03 -6.96
C VAL A 116 -3.85 -14.82 -6.19
N GLU A 117 -3.87 -16.12 -6.45
CA GLU A 117 -4.68 -17.12 -5.75
C GLU A 117 -3.70 -18.16 -5.20
N GLU A 118 -3.59 -18.35 -3.88
CA GLU A 118 -2.83 -19.48 -3.36
C GLU A 118 -3.58 -20.27 -2.28
N PHE A 119 -3.68 -21.57 -2.56
CA PHE A 119 -4.29 -22.60 -1.75
C PHE A 119 -3.31 -23.02 -0.64
N GLY A 120 -3.49 -22.48 0.57
CA GLY A 120 -2.85 -23.00 1.78
C GLY A 120 -1.85 -22.04 2.42
N GLY A 121 -2.34 -20.96 3.01
CA GLY A 121 -1.54 -19.96 3.73
C GLY A 121 -1.03 -18.88 2.78
N PHE A 122 -1.70 -17.72 2.75
CA PHE A 122 -1.45 -16.69 1.75
C PHE A 122 -0.19 -15.88 2.09
N VAL A 123 0.95 -16.37 1.62
CA VAL A 123 2.25 -15.70 1.69
C VAL A 123 2.92 -15.80 0.33
N VAL A 124 2.97 -14.69 -0.38
CA VAL A 124 3.67 -14.53 -1.66
C VAL A 124 5.03 -13.93 -1.40
N SER A 125 6.08 -14.75 -1.40
CA SER A 125 7.44 -14.30 -1.09
C SER A 125 8.06 -13.42 -2.18
N HIS A 126 7.56 -13.48 -3.42
CA HIS A 126 7.96 -12.59 -4.52
C HIS A 126 6.91 -12.60 -5.65
N LEU A 127 6.89 -11.60 -6.51
CA LEU A 127 6.01 -11.46 -7.68
C LEU A 127 6.69 -11.79 -9.04
N LYS A 128 7.77 -12.57 -9.03
CA LYS A 128 8.65 -12.75 -10.22
C LYS A 128 8.11 -13.59 -11.37
N SER A 129 7.13 -14.47 -11.15
CA SER A 129 6.64 -15.39 -12.19
C SER A 129 5.17 -15.74 -12.00
N TYR A 130 4.30 -14.95 -12.61
CA TYR A 130 2.84 -15.13 -12.53
C TYR A 130 2.21 -15.20 -13.91
N LYS A 131 1.12 -15.96 -14.02
CA LYS A 131 0.32 -16.00 -15.24
C LYS A 131 -0.58 -14.77 -15.30
N THR A 132 -0.48 -14.02 -16.39
CA THR A 132 -1.43 -12.94 -16.69
C THR A 132 -2.77 -13.52 -17.14
N ALA A 133 -3.80 -12.68 -17.17
CA ALA A 133 -5.10 -13.05 -17.75
C ALA A 133 -5.04 -13.54 -19.21
N LEU A 134 -3.97 -13.21 -19.94
CA LEU A 134 -3.73 -13.64 -21.32
C LEU A 134 -2.89 -14.93 -21.43
N GLY A 135 -2.50 -15.53 -20.30
CA GLY A 135 -1.73 -16.78 -20.23
C GLY A 135 -0.20 -16.61 -20.33
N GLU A 136 0.28 -15.38 -20.47
CA GLU A 136 1.70 -15.05 -20.49
C GLU A 136 2.30 -15.17 -19.09
N THR A 137 3.57 -15.58 -19.00
CA THR A 137 4.32 -15.49 -17.74
C THR A 137 4.94 -14.10 -17.64
N ALA A 138 4.59 -13.36 -16.60
CA ALA A 138 5.10 -12.02 -16.33
C ALA A 138 5.82 -11.96 -14.98
N ASN A 139 6.85 -11.12 -14.92
CA ASN A 139 7.44 -10.64 -13.67
C ASN A 139 6.69 -9.37 -13.25
N PHE A 140 6.12 -9.41 -12.04
CA PHE A 140 5.33 -8.35 -11.42
C PHE A 140 6.02 -7.71 -10.21
N ASN A 141 7.25 -8.09 -9.88
CA ASN A 141 8.07 -7.31 -8.94
C ASN A 141 8.21 -5.90 -9.49
N ASP A 142 7.93 -4.93 -8.63
CA ASP A 142 8.04 -3.52 -8.96
C ASP A 142 7.22 -3.13 -10.20
N LYS A 143 6.01 -3.68 -10.33
CA LYS A 143 5.09 -3.39 -11.45
C LYS A 143 3.71 -2.99 -11.01
N THR A 144 3.22 -3.53 -9.90
CA THR A 144 1.84 -3.28 -9.46
C THR A 144 1.65 -1.80 -9.17
N THR A 145 0.80 -1.08 -9.93
CA THR A 145 0.43 0.32 -9.66
C THR A 145 -1.03 0.48 -9.20
N ALA A 146 -1.86 -0.54 -9.41
CA ALA A 146 -3.22 -0.62 -8.88
C ALA A 146 -3.54 -2.03 -8.40
N LEU A 147 -4.40 -2.16 -7.39
CA LEU A 147 -4.81 -3.45 -6.85
C LEU A 147 -6.27 -3.50 -6.41
N LYS A 148 -6.84 -4.71 -6.46
CA LYS A 148 -8.14 -5.04 -5.88
C LYS A 148 -8.04 -6.28 -5.03
N ILE A 149 -8.74 -6.27 -3.91
CA ILE A 149 -9.04 -7.45 -3.11
C ILE A 149 -10.56 -7.66 -3.17
N GLU A 150 -10.97 -8.86 -3.54
CA GLU A 150 -12.37 -9.29 -3.52
C GLU A 150 -12.53 -10.54 -2.66
N LEU A 151 -13.70 -10.71 -2.04
CA LEU A 151 -14.03 -11.88 -1.20
C LEU A 151 -13.11 -12.05 0.03
N GLY A 152 -12.45 -10.97 0.45
CA GLY A 152 -11.64 -10.96 1.66
C GLY A 152 -12.48 -11.01 2.93
N SER A 153 -11.85 -11.33 4.06
CA SER A 153 -12.45 -11.15 5.38
C SER A 153 -12.08 -9.77 5.95
N ASP A 154 -13.05 -9.05 6.52
CA ASP A 154 -12.92 -7.68 7.05
C ASP A 154 -12.00 -7.55 8.28
N ASN A 155 -11.58 -8.69 8.85
CA ASN A 155 -10.74 -8.73 10.03
C ASN A 155 -9.27 -9.03 9.73
N LEU A 156 -8.90 -9.16 8.46
CA LEU A 156 -7.52 -9.46 8.06
C LEU A 156 -6.74 -8.19 7.71
N TYR A 157 -5.43 -8.26 8.00
CA TYR A 157 -4.47 -7.25 7.61
C TYR A 157 -3.73 -7.72 6.36
N TYR A 158 -4.03 -7.05 5.25
CA TYR A 158 -3.42 -7.31 3.96
C TYR A 158 -2.15 -6.48 3.86
N LYS A 159 -0.99 -7.15 3.86
CA LYS A 159 0.33 -6.52 3.91
C LYS A 159 1.03 -6.67 2.57
N PHE A 160 1.42 -5.56 1.97
CA PHE A 160 2.17 -5.48 0.73
C PHE A 160 3.54 -4.89 1.04
N TRP A 161 4.59 -5.56 0.59
CA TRP A 161 5.96 -5.28 0.99
C TRP A 161 6.76 -4.72 -0.17
N GLU A 162 7.64 -3.77 0.15
CA GLU A 162 8.57 -3.15 -0.80
C GLU A 162 9.59 -4.18 -1.31
N ASP A 163 10.11 -5.05 -0.44
CA ASP A 163 11.13 -6.03 -0.80
C ASP A 163 10.64 -7.49 -0.74
N ASP A 164 11.34 -8.37 -1.44
CA ASP A 164 11.06 -9.82 -1.44
C ASP A 164 11.10 -10.37 0.01
N HIS A 165 10.39 -11.48 0.22
CA HIS A 165 10.35 -12.22 1.49
C HIS A 165 9.88 -11.38 2.69
N PHE A 166 8.88 -10.52 2.47
CA PHE A 166 8.20 -9.76 3.52
C PHE A 166 9.13 -8.80 4.26
N SER A 167 9.92 -8.04 3.50
CA SER A 167 10.91 -7.13 4.06
C SER A 167 10.79 -5.71 3.47
N GLY A 168 11.57 -4.78 4.04
CA GLY A 168 11.47 -3.36 3.72
C GLY A 168 10.23 -2.71 4.31
N ARG A 169 9.77 -1.65 3.66
CA ARG A 169 8.54 -0.94 4.05
C ARG A 169 7.31 -1.79 3.78
N CYS A 170 6.23 -1.50 4.50
CA CYS A 170 4.99 -2.27 4.42
C CYS A 170 3.79 -1.33 4.23
N LEU A 171 2.97 -1.60 3.22
CA LEU A 171 1.63 -1.03 3.05
C LEU A 171 0.63 -2.02 3.64
N VAL A 172 -0.24 -1.53 4.52
CA VAL A 172 -1.24 -2.35 5.19
C VAL A 172 -2.61 -1.75 4.94
N LEU A 173 -3.58 -2.59 4.62
CA LEU A 173 -4.97 -2.17 4.51
C LEU A 173 -5.90 -3.26 5.06
N ARG A 174 -7.15 -2.87 5.35
CA ARG A 174 -8.25 -3.78 5.68
C ARG A 174 -9.29 -3.75 4.57
N THR A 175 -10.03 -4.84 4.41
CA THR A 175 -11.23 -4.85 3.57
C THR A 175 -12.45 -4.37 4.35
N THR A 176 -13.42 -3.81 3.64
CA THR A 176 -14.76 -3.51 4.16
C THR A 176 -15.78 -4.21 3.28
N GLY A 177 -16.63 -5.07 3.86
CA GLY A 177 -17.55 -5.90 3.08
C GLY A 177 -16.83 -6.91 2.17
N GLY A 178 -15.62 -7.32 2.56
CA GLY A 178 -14.73 -8.22 1.84
C GLY A 178 -14.12 -7.64 0.57
N ARG A 179 -14.08 -6.31 0.46
CA ARG A 179 -13.50 -5.61 -0.69
C ARG A 179 -12.54 -4.52 -0.25
N ALA A 180 -11.49 -4.33 -1.04
CA ALA A 180 -10.61 -3.17 -0.97
C ALA A 180 -10.10 -2.85 -2.38
N GLU A 181 -9.97 -1.58 -2.69
CA GLU A 181 -9.52 -1.12 -4.01
C GLU A 181 -8.53 0.03 -3.84
N ILE A 182 -7.36 -0.10 -4.48
CA ILE A 182 -6.43 1.01 -4.69
C ILE A 182 -6.30 1.19 -6.20
N ARG A 183 -6.84 2.31 -6.69
CA ARG A 183 -6.83 2.65 -8.12
C ARG A 183 -5.48 3.15 -8.61
N ASN A 184 -4.70 3.75 -7.72
CA ASN A 184 -3.43 4.35 -8.06
C ASN A 184 -2.53 4.41 -6.81
N LEU A 185 -1.50 3.57 -6.77
CA LEU A 185 -0.53 3.54 -5.68
C LEU A 185 0.35 4.80 -5.62
N LYS A 186 0.30 5.67 -6.64
CA LYS A 186 0.94 7.00 -6.59
C LYS A 186 0.24 7.97 -5.64
N ASP A 187 -1.00 7.68 -5.27
CA ASP A 187 -1.77 8.51 -4.33
C ASP A 187 -1.42 8.23 -2.87
N TYR A 188 -0.50 7.28 -2.62
CA TYR A 188 -0.04 6.86 -1.31
C TYR A 188 1.44 7.21 -1.17
N PRO A 189 1.78 8.37 -0.60
CA PRO A 189 3.16 8.79 -0.38
C PRO A 189 3.91 7.79 0.50
N LEU A 190 5.18 7.57 0.20
CA LEU A 190 6.04 6.68 0.98
C LEU A 190 6.75 7.51 2.04
N ALA A 191 6.26 7.46 3.29
CA ALA A 191 6.87 8.17 4.40
C ALA A 191 8.40 8.03 4.43
N GLY A 192 9.10 9.14 4.63
CA GLY A 192 10.56 9.17 4.58
C GLY A 192 11.15 9.15 3.18
N SER A 193 10.36 9.32 2.13
CA SER A 193 10.83 9.31 0.74
C SER A 193 10.15 10.41 -0.06
N SER A 194 10.85 10.92 -1.08
CA SER A 194 10.18 11.78 -2.06
C SER A 194 9.27 10.98 -3.00
N LYS A 195 9.19 9.66 -2.87
CA LYS A 195 8.42 8.78 -3.77
C LYS A 195 7.11 8.35 -3.15
N SER A 196 6.24 7.77 -3.97
CA SER A 196 5.04 7.05 -3.56
C SER A 196 5.24 5.53 -3.55
N TRP A 197 4.21 4.81 -3.09
CA TRP A 197 4.15 3.34 -3.21
C TRP A 197 4.22 2.85 -4.66
N ASN A 198 3.54 3.54 -5.59
CA ASN A 198 3.54 3.25 -7.04
C ASN A 198 3.79 1.77 -7.37
N ASP A 199 4.92 1.46 -8.02
CA ASP A 199 5.35 0.18 -8.54
C ASP A 199 6.41 -0.44 -7.62
N ARG A 200 6.19 -0.48 -6.30
CA ARG A 200 7.18 -1.00 -5.33
C ARG A 200 6.81 -2.35 -4.73
N ILE A 201 5.62 -2.86 -4.99
CA ILE A 201 5.18 -4.10 -4.35
C ILE A 201 5.92 -5.29 -4.97
N THR A 202 6.56 -6.08 -4.12
CA THR A 202 7.29 -7.29 -4.53
C THR A 202 6.83 -8.55 -3.80
N SER A 203 6.34 -8.43 -2.55
CA SER A 203 5.83 -9.58 -1.78
C SER A 203 4.57 -9.24 -0.99
N ILE A 204 3.77 -10.26 -0.62
CA ILE A 204 2.45 -10.09 0.02
C ILE A 204 2.29 -11.10 1.16
N SER A 205 1.87 -10.64 2.33
CA SER A 205 1.47 -11.52 3.44
C SER A 205 0.15 -11.10 4.05
N ILE A 206 -0.55 -12.04 4.68
CA ILE A 206 -1.80 -11.77 5.38
C ILE A 206 -1.72 -12.34 6.79
N ASP A 207 -2.08 -11.52 7.77
CA ASP A 207 -2.25 -11.98 9.15
C ASP A 207 -3.71 -11.88 9.57
N ASP A 208 -4.18 -12.88 10.32
CA ASP A 208 -5.46 -12.87 11.01
C ASP A 208 -5.36 -12.36 12.47
N LYS A 209 -4.15 -12.03 12.90
CA LYS A 209 -3.85 -11.50 14.22
C LYS A 209 -3.05 -10.20 14.10
N LEU A 210 -3.39 -9.24 14.95
CA LEU A 210 -2.44 -8.21 15.37
C LEU A 210 -1.29 -8.93 16.10
#